data_AF-A0A968PEV7-F1
#
_entry.id   AF-A0A968PEV7-F1
#
_cell.length_a   1.000
_cell.length_b   1.000
_cell.length_c   1.000
_cell.angle_alpha   90.00
_cell.angle_beta   90.00
_cell.angle_gamma   90.00
#
_symmetry.space_group_name_H-M   'P 1'
#
loop_
_entity.id
_entity.type
_entity.pdbx_description
1 polymer ?
#
loop_
_entity_poly.entity_id
_entity_poly.type
_entity_poly.pdbx_seq_one_letter_code
_entity_poly.pdbx_strand_id
1 'polypeptide(L)'
;MNLQGNTLACWASHILDLYHVARFDFVRPRTYTKFRNIKALKKRTNARVFVETGTFLGNTTHRCSKVFEKVVTVELDEKLHQNALNRFRRYSNVECIKGDALKEIGKIMDRSDIQDALIYLDGHFSGERTALGDMAEPACEEIKVLGPYANKIAGIVVDDFRLFGVDEGWPKRWELLREIEACLGHAFEYTVHLDQVIVWRKRN
;
A
#
# COMPACT_ATOMS: atom_id res chain seq x y z
N MET A 1 10.66 18.32 3.90
CA MET A 1 11.65 17.45 3.22
C MET A 1 12.15 16.42 4.22
N ASN A 2 11.67 15.17 4.14
CA ASN A 2 12.15 14.10 5.02
C ASN A 2 13.56 13.70 4.62
N LEU A 3 14.51 13.84 5.55
CA LEU A 3 15.91 13.46 5.40
C LEU A 3 16.00 11.97 5.05
N GLN A 4 16.38 11.70 3.80
CA GLN A 4 16.54 10.37 3.24
C GLN A 4 17.67 9.63 3.96
N GLY A 5 17.42 8.38 4.35
CA GLY A 5 18.47 7.46 4.83
C GLY A 5 18.83 7.53 6.32
N ASN A 6 18.38 8.53 7.08
CA ASN A 6 18.74 8.64 8.49
C ASN A 6 17.79 7.82 9.39
N THR A 7 18.21 6.62 9.77
CA THR A 7 17.48 5.73 10.70
C THR A 7 17.08 6.44 11.98
N LEU A 8 17.91 7.35 12.51
CA LEU A 8 17.60 8.16 13.69
C LEU A 8 16.39 9.07 13.48
N ALA A 9 16.29 9.74 12.33
CA ALA A 9 15.16 10.63 12.02
C ALA A 9 13.84 9.83 11.91
N CYS A 10 13.90 8.61 11.38
CA CYS A 10 12.75 7.70 11.37
C CYS A 10 12.33 7.26 12.78
N TRP A 11 13.28 6.94 13.65
CA TRP A 11 13.00 6.56 15.03
C TRP A 11 12.44 7.73 15.85
N ALA A 12 13.03 8.91 15.75
CA ALA A 12 12.53 10.12 16.39
C ALA A 12 11.10 10.44 15.93
N SER A 13 10.84 10.33 14.62
CA SER A 13 9.50 10.49 14.07
C SER A 13 8.51 9.47 14.62
N HIS A 14 8.91 8.21 14.75
CA HIS A 14 8.06 7.18 15.30
C HIS A 14 7.76 7.39 16.79
N ILE A 15 8.75 7.82 17.59
CA ILE A 15 8.55 8.15 19.01
C ILE A 15 7.55 9.27 19.17
N LEU A 16 7.65 10.32 18.33
CA LEU A 16 6.69 11.42 18.37
C LEU A 16 5.29 10.98 17.93
N ASP A 17 5.16 10.05 16.97
CA ASP A 17 3.85 9.46 16.64
C ASP A 17 3.28 8.66 17.84
N LEU A 18 4.11 7.89 18.55
CA LEU A 18 3.68 7.17 19.75
C LEU A 18 3.24 8.13 20.87
N TYR A 19 3.91 9.27 21.01
CA TYR A 19 3.50 10.32 21.92
C TYR A 19 2.12 10.89 21.58
N HIS A 20 1.86 11.19 20.30
CA HIS A 20 0.53 11.63 19.86
C HIS A 20 -0.54 10.56 20.11
N VAL A 21 -0.25 9.29 19.80
CA VAL A 21 -1.18 8.18 20.09
C VAL A 21 -1.47 8.08 21.59
N ALA A 22 -0.44 8.15 22.44
CA ALA A 22 -0.60 8.07 23.89
C ALA A 22 -1.42 9.25 24.46
N ARG A 23 -1.41 10.40 23.79
CA ARG A 23 -2.22 11.57 24.14
C ARG A 23 -3.60 11.60 23.53
N PHE A 24 -3.94 10.62 22.68
CA PHE A 24 -5.14 10.63 21.86
C PHE A 24 -5.20 11.86 20.92
N ASP A 25 -4.04 12.37 20.51
CA ASP A 25 -3.95 13.40 19.47
C ASP A 25 -4.13 12.73 18.09
N PHE A 26 -5.22 13.02 17.39
CA PHE A 26 -5.54 12.43 16.10
C PHE A 26 -4.76 13.10 14.94
N VAL A 27 -3.44 12.97 14.95
CA VAL A 27 -2.52 13.53 13.95
C VAL A 27 -2.19 12.50 12.87
N ARG A 28 -1.91 12.96 11.64
CA ARG A 28 -1.40 12.12 10.54
C ARG A 28 -0.13 11.39 10.98
N PRO A 29 -0.13 10.04 11.03
CA PRO A 29 1.05 9.28 11.38
C PRO A 29 2.07 9.31 10.23
N ARG A 30 3.35 9.28 10.57
CA ARG A 30 4.43 9.30 9.58
C ARG A 30 4.69 7.91 9.00
N THR A 31 5.43 7.87 7.89
CA THR A 31 5.70 6.67 7.07
C THR A 31 6.20 5.47 7.88
N TYR A 32 6.99 5.66 8.95
CA TYR A 32 7.44 4.53 9.78
C TYR A 32 6.28 3.87 10.54
N THR A 33 5.36 4.67 11.08
CA THR A 33 4.21 4.19 11.84
C THR A 33 3.23 3.46 10.93
N LYS A 34 2.96 4.01 9.74
CA LYS A 34 2.17 3.32 8.69
C LYS A 34 2.80 1.96 8.30
N PHE A 35 4.13 1.89 8.13
CA PHE A 35 4.82 0.62 7.87
C PHE A 35 4.62 -0.45 8.97
N ARG A 36 4.36 -0.06 10.23
CA ARG A 36 4.09 -1.03 11.29
C ARG A 36 2.78 -1.77 11.08
N ASN A 37 1.77 -1.15 10.47
CA ASN A 37 0.52 -1.83 10.08
C ASN A 37 0.82 -2.94 9.06
N ILE A 38 1.61 -2.65 8.02
CA ILE A 38 2.05 -3.65 7.03
C ILE A 38 2.79 -4.81 7.72
N LYS A 39 3.75 -4.50 8.61
CA LYS A 39 4.52 -5.53 9.33
C LYS A 39 3.63 -6.39 10.25
N ALA A 40 2.68 -5.76 10.95
CA ALA A 40 1.74 -6.45 11.82
C ALA A 40 0.79 -7.34 11.01
N LEU A 41 0.26 -6.83 9.90
CA LEU A 41 -0.59 -7.58 8.99
C LEU A 41 0.16 -8.78 8.39
N LYS A 42 1.39 -8.58 7.90
CA LYS A 42 2.25 -9.68 7.43
C LYS A 42 2.40 -10.79 8.47
N LYS A 43 2.67 -10.44 9.72
CA LYS A 43 2.78 -11.43 10.81
C LYS A 43 1.43 -12.13 11.08
N ARG A 44 0.32 -11.41 11.01
CA ARG A 44 -1.02 -11.95 11.22
C ARG A 44 -1.43 -12.93 10.12
N THR A 45 -1.03 -12.69 8.89
CA THR A 45 -1.49 -13.46 7.73
C THR A 45 -0.44 -14.42 7.17
N ASN A 46 0.79 -14.36 7.67
CA ASN A 46 1.97 -15.04 7.12
C ASN A 46 2.26 -14.67 5.66
N ALA A 47 1.87 -13.46 5.23
CA ALA A 47 2.10 -13.00 3.86
C ALA A 47 3.59 -13.07 3.48
N ARG A 48 3.86 -13.59 2.29
CA ARG A 48 5.23 -13.82 1.77
C ARG A 48 5.61 -12.80 0.71
N VAL A 49 4.63 -12.41 -0.10
CA VAL A 49 4.77 -11.46 -1.21
C VAL A 49 4.14 -10.13 -0.81
N PHE A 50 4.76 -9.03 -1.23
CA PHE A 50 4.21 -7.70 -1.12
C PHE A 50 4.06 -7.09 -2.50
N VAL A 51 2.88 -6.53 -2.80
CA VAL A 51 2.60 -5.80 -4.04
C VAL A 51 2.13 -4.41 -3.64
N GLU A 52 2.78 -3.36 -4.14
CA GLU A 52 2.30 -1.98 -3.96
C GLU A 52 1.97 -1.32 -5.29
N THR A 53 0.90 -0.54 -5.27
CA THR A 53 0.53 0.36 -6.36
C THR A 53 0.95 1.78 -5.97
N GLY A 54 1.95 2.34 -6.65
CA GLY A 54 2.58 3.61 -6.28
C GLY A 54 3.94 3.43 -5.59
N THR A 55 5.04 3.52 -6.35
CA THR A 55 6.39 3.47 -5.78
C THR A 55 6.80 4.79 -5.14
N PHE A 56 6.51 5.90 -5.82
CA PHE A 56 6.97 7.25 -5.51
C PHE A 56 8.49 7.29 -5.27
N LEU A 57 8.92 7.67 -4.06
CA LEU A 57 10.34 7.70 -3.70
C LEU A 57 10.90 6.31 -3.33
N GLY A 58 10.07 5.28 -3.17
CA GLY A 58 10.47 3.91 -2.84
C GLY A 58 10.74 3.65 -1.34
N ASN A 59 10.19 4.46 -0.44
CA ASN A 59 10.45 4.27 1.00
C ASN A 59 9.71 3.05 1.57
N THR A 60 8.47 2.81 1.13
CA THR A 60 7.67 1.64 1.51
C THR A 60 8.30 0.38 0.92
N THR A 61 8.54 0.36 -0.40
CA THR A 61 9.28 -0.69 -1.11
C THR A 61 10.57 -1.10 -0.40
N HIS A 62 11.42 -0.13 -0.02
CA HIS A 62 12.70 -0.41 0.65
C HIS A 62 12.54 -1.04 2.03
N ARG A 63 11.47 -0.73 2.76
CA ARG A 63 11.19 -1.35 4.05
C ARG A 63 10.62 -2.75 3.87
N CYS A 64 9.71 -2.90 2.90
CA CYS A 64 9.11 -4.16 2.55
C CYS A 64 10.14 -5.16 2.00
N SER A 65 11.14 -4.71 1.25
CA SER A 65 12.21 -5.59 0.73
C SER A 65 13.05 -6.26 1.81
N LYS A 66 13.00 -5.77 3.05
CA LYS A 66 13.69 -6.38 4.20
C LYS A 66 12.84 -7.39 4.96
N VAL A 67 11.55 -7.48 4.70
CA VAL A 67 10.62 -8.29 5.51
C VAL A 67 9.76 -9.26 4.69
N PHE A 68 9.63 -9.05 3.38
CA PHE A 68 8.97 -9.95 2.44
C PHE A 68 9.98 -10.71 1.59
N GLU A 69 9.59 -11.90 1.15
CA GLU A 69 10.40 -12.74 0.28
C GLU A 69 10.46 -12.19 -1.14
N LYS A 70 9.38 -11.56 -1.59
CA LYS A 70 9.27 -10.87 -2.86
C LYS A 70 8.48 -9.56 -2.71
N VAL A 71 8.94 -8.53 -3.39
CA VAL A 71 8.31 -7.21 -3.47
C VAL A 71 8.12 -6.86 -4.94
N VAL A 72 6.89 -6.52 -5.31
CA VAL A 72 6.55 -5.97 -6.61
C VAL A 72 6.02 -4.56 -6.40
N THR A 73 6.51 -3.60 -7.15
CA THR A 73 6.08 -2.20 -7.08
C THR A 73 5.76 -1.68 -8.47
N VAL A 74 4.66 -0.92 -8.59
CA VAL A 74 4.23 -0.33 -9.86
C VAL A 74 4.33 1.19 -9.78
N GLU A 75 4.95 1.79 -10.79
CA GLU A 75 5.08 3.25 -10.92
C GLU A 75 4.69 3.70 -12.32
N LEU A 76 3.85 4.73 -12.39
CA LEU A 76 3.36 5.29 -13.64
C LEU A 76 4.34 6.31 -14.22
N ASP A 77 4.95 7.14 -13.37
CA ASP A 77 5.89 8.17 -13.84
C ASP A 77 7.24 7.56 -14.24
N GLU A 78 7.69 7.87 -15.46
CA GLU A 78 8.92 7.32 -16.01
C GLU A 78 10.16 7.66 -15.17
N LYS A 79 10.24 8.88 -14.63
CA LYS A 79 11.41 9.32 -13.86
C LYS A 79 11.44 8.65 -12.50
N LEU A 80 10.29 8.57 -11.81
CA LEU A 80 10.15 7.86 -10.55
C LEU A 80 10.44 6.36 -10.73
N HIS A 81 9.94 5.76 -11.80
CA HIS A 81 10.24 4.37 -12.13
C HIS A 81 11.74 4.16 -12.37
N GLN A 82 12.39 5.01 -13.16
CA GLN A 82 13.83 4.92 -13.40
C GLN A 82 14.65 5.12 -12.10
N ASN A 83 14.19 6.00 -11.21
CA ASN A 83 14.79 6.18 -9.89
C ASN A 83 14.62 4.92 -9.03
N ALA A 84 13.45 4.28 -9.06
CA ALA A 84 13.19 3.03 -8.36
C ALA A 84 14.10 1.91 -8.88
N LEU A 85 14.22 1.73 -10.20
CA LEU A 85 15.14 0.76 -10.79
C LEU A 85 16.58 0.96 -10.31
N ASN A 86 17.06 2.21 -10.32
CA ASN A 86 18.41 2.55 -9.85
C ASN A 86 18.57 2.27 -8.35
N ARG A 87 17.58 2.64 -7.54
CA ARG A 87 17.57 2.44 -6.08
C ARG A 87 17.55 0.96 -5.71
N PHE A 88 16.81 0.15 -6.46
CA PHE A 88 16.55 -1.26 -6.14
C PHE A 88 17.39 -2.25 -6.95
N ARG A 89 18.29 -1.81 -7.82
CA ARG A 89 19.18 -2.66 -8.64
C ARG A 89 19.94 -3.75 -7.86
N ARG A 90 20.23 -3.51 -6.57
CA ARG A 90 20.95 -4.46 -5.70
C ARG A 90 20.04 -5.41 -4.90
N TYR A 91 18.72 -5.26 -4.99
CA TYR A 91 17.75 -6.05 -4.26
C TYR A 91 17.16 -7.09 -5.19
N SER A 92 17.64 -8.33 -5.11
CA SER A 92 17.19 -9.43 -5.96
C SER A 92 15.72 -9.81 -5.74
N ASN A 93 15.13 -9.41 -4.61
CA ASN A 93 13.74 -9.67 -4.27
C ASN A 93 12.78 -8.52 -4.62
N VAL A 94 13.26 -7.45 -5.25
CA VAL A 94 12.42 -6.30 -5.64
C VAL A 94 12.29 -6.25 -7.15
N GLU A 95 11.05 -6.24 -7.61
CA GLU A 95 10.67 -6.10 -9.01
C GLU A 95 9.95 -4.75 -9.18
N CYS A 96 10.48 -3.88 -10.04
CA CYS A 96 9.87 -2.58 -10.36
C CYS A 96 9.21 -2.69 -11.75
N ILE A 97 7.93 -2.33 -11.82
CA ILE A 97 7.13 -2.38 -13.04
C ILE A 97 6.74 -0.95 -13.41
N LYS A 98 6.98 -0.56 -14.66
CA LYS A 98 6.46 0.68 -15.22
C LYS A 98 5.06 0.45 -15.73
N GLY A 99 4.09 1.21 -15.24
CA GLY A 99 2.75 1.16 -15.78
C GLY A 99 1.70 1.79 -14.90
N ASP A 100 0.47 1.73 -15.39
CA ASP A 100 -0.72 2.07 -14.65
C ASP A 100 -1.07 0.92 -13.71
N ALA A 101 -1.07 1.20 -12.41
CA ALA A 101 -1.38 0.24 -11.36
C ALA A 101 -2.67 -0.54 -11.63
N LEU A 102 -3.73 0.14 -12.09
CA LEU A 102 -5.02 -0.50 -12.34
C LEU A 102 -4.96 -1.51 -13.49
N LYS A 103 -4.06 -1.28 -14.46
CA LYS A 103 -3.84 -2.18 -15.62
C LYS A 103 -2.85 -3.30 -15.32
N GLU A 104 -1.89 -3.05 -14.43
CA GLU A 104 -0.82 -4.00 -14.10
C GLU A 104 -1.20 -4.94 -12.97
N ILE A 105 -2.03 -4.53 -12.00
CA ILE A 105 -2.31 -5.33 -10.81
C ILE A 105 -2.94 -6.70 -11.15
N GLY A 106 -3.86 -6.76 -12.11
CA GLY A 106 -4.43 -8.03 -12.59
C GLY A 106 -3.35 -8.95 -13.18
N LYS A 107 -2.49 -8.42 -14.05
CA LYS A 107 -1.39 -9.17 -14.67
C LYS A 107 -0.39 -9.69 -13.65
N ILE A 108 -0.10 -8.90 -12.60
CA ILE A 108 0.75 -9.32 -11.50
C ILE A 108 0.07 -10.49 -10.77
N MET A 109 -1.21 -10.35 -10.42
CA MET A 109 -1.95 -11.38 -9.70
C MET A 109 -2.16 -12.66 -10.51
N ASP A 110 -2.14 -12.62 -11.84
CA ASP A 110 -2.19 -13.81 -12.70
C ASP A 110 -0.97 -14.72 -12.55
N ARG A 111 0.18 -14.15 -12.19
CA ARG A 111 1.43 -14.91 -12.09
C ARG A 111 1.34 -16.01 -11.04
N SER A 112 2.03 -17.12 -11.29
CA SER A 112 2.06 -18.28 -10.40
C SER A 112 2.91 -18.05 -9.15
N ASP A 113 3.90 -17.15 -9.22
CA ASP A 113 4.79 -16.79 -8.10
C ASP A 113 4.18 -15.77 -7.12
N ILE A 114 2.96 -15.32 -7.38
CA ILE A 114 2.22 -14.40 -6.51
C ILE A 114 1.16 -15.19 -5.72
N GLN A 115 1.47 -15.46 -4.45
CA GLN A 115 0.61 -16.15 -3.49
C GLN A 115 0.82 -15.56 -2.09
N ASP A 116 -0.18 -15.72 -1.22
CA ASP A 116 -0.19 -15.15 0.14
C ASP A 116 0.25 -13.67 0.12
N ALA A 117 -0.27 -12.91 -0.83
CA ALA A 117 0.17 -11.56 -1.11
C ALA A 117 -0.46 -10.56 -0.15
N LEU A 118 0.34 -9.61 0.33
CA LEU A 118 -0.14 -8.39 0.96
C LEU A 118 -0.12 -7.27 -0.08
N ILE A 119 -1.28 -6.70 -0.36
CA ILE A 119 -1.45 -5.64 -1.35
C ILE A 119 -1.51 -4.28 -0.64
N TYR A 120 -0.72 -3.32 -1.08
CA TYR A 120 -0.70 -1.95 -0.57
C TYR A 120 -1.19 -1.00 -1.66
N LEU A 121 -2.37 -0.41 -1.44
CA LEU A 121 -3.01 0.51 -2.38
C LEU A 121 -2.65 1.94 -1.97
N ASP A 122 -1.76 2.57 -2.74
CA ASP A 122 -1.24 3.93 -2.54
C ASP A 122 -1.01 4.63 -3.90
N GLY A 123 -1.89 4.32 -4.86
CA GLY A 123 -1.82 4.80 -6.23
C GLY A 123 -2.41 6.20 -6.43
N HIS A 124 -2.65 6.95 -5.36
CA HIS A 124 -3.33 8.24 -5.43
C HIS A 124 -2.52 9.26 -6.26
N PHE A 125 -3.24 10.08 -7.01
CA PHE A 125 -2.63 11.20 -7.71
C PHE A 125 -2.25 12.29 -6.71
N SER A 126 -0.96 12.64 -6.61
CA SER A 126 -0.45 13.60 -5.62
C SER A 126 -0.13 14.99 -6.19
N GLY A 127 -0.56 15.29 -7.42
CA GLY A 127 -0.33 16.59 -8.10
C GLY A 127 0.83 16.59 -9.10
N GLU A 128 1.44 17.77 -9.34
CA GLU A 128 2.39 18.11 -10.43
C GLU A 128 3.63 17.19 -10.62
N ARG A 129 3.86 16.20 -9.76
CA ARG A 129 5.01 15.28 -9.80
C ARG A 129 4.67 13.82 -10.05
N THR A 130 3.39 13.48 -10.15
CA THR A 130 2.92 12.16 -10.56
C THR A 130 2.26 12.27 -11.93
N ALA A 131 2.35 11.24 -12.75
CA ALA A 131 1.53 11.18 -13.96
C ALA A 131 0.05 11.10 -13.56
N LEU A 132 -0.81 11.87 -14.23
CA LEU A 132 -2.26 11.82 -14.02
C LEU A 132 -2.76 10.48 -14.57
N GLY A 133 -3.13 9.55 -13.68
CA GLY A 133 -4.02 8.46 -14.05
C GLY A 133 -5.43 9.02 -14.33
N ASP A 134 -6.31 8.23 -14.93
CA ASP A 134 -7.67 8.69 -15.27
C ASP A 134 -8.54 9.02 -14.02
N MET A 135 -8.11 8.60 -12.82
CA MET A 135 -8.80 8.80 -11.55
C MET A 135 -7.88 9.37 -10.47
N ALA A 136 -8.44 10.19 -9.56
CA ALA A 136 -7.69 10.79 -8.46
C ALA A 136 -7.27 9.78 -7.38
N GLU A 137 -8.11 8.79 -7.10
CA GLU A 137 -7.86 7.70 -6.16
C GLU A 137 -8.46 6.39 -6.72
N PRO A 138 -7.63 5.43 -7.18
CA PRO A 138 -8.10 4.23 -7.85
C PRO A 138 -8.47 3.06 -6.92
N ALA A 139 -8.32 3.16 -5.59
CA ALA A 139 -8.46 2.04 -4.66
C ALA A 139 -9.75 1.22 -4.83
N CYS A 140 -10.91 1.88 -5.08
CA CYS A 140 -12.17 1.18 -5.31
C CYS A 140 -12.12 0.27 -6.56
N GLU A 141 -11.54 0.76 -7.66
CA GLU A 141 -11.40 -0.03 -8.89
C GLU A 141 -10.32 -1.10 -8.75
N GLU A 142 -9.23 -0.81 -8.04
CA GLU A 142 -8.19 -1.81 -7.72
C GLU A 142 -8.78 -2.97 -6.91
N ILE A 143 -9.64 -2.71 -5.92
CA ILE A 143 -10.34 -3.75 -5.15
C ILE A 143 -11.23 -4.62 -6.06
N LYS A 144 -11.94 -4.01 -7.02
CA LYS A 144 -12.74 -4.78 -7.99
C LYS A 144 -11.88 -5.70 -8.83
N VAL A 145 -10.73 -5.23 -9.33
CA VAL A 145 -9.78 -6.04 -10.09
C VAL A 145 -9.18 -7.16 -9.24
N LEU A 146 -8.97 -6.93 -7.94
CA LEU A 146 -8.44 -7.91 -6.99
C LEU A 146 -9.45 -8.98 -6.57
N GLY A 147 -10.75 -8.71 -6.66
CA GLY A 147 -11.83 -9.63 -6.23
C GLY A 147 -11.67 -11.07 -6.74
N PRO A 148 -11.50 -11.29 -8.06
CA PRO A 148 -11.26 -12.63 -8.63
C PRO A 148 -10.02 -13.35 -8.09
N TYR A 149 -9.04 -12.61 -7.56
CA TYR A 149 -7.80 -13.13 -7.00
C TYR A 149 -7.82 -13.23 -5.48
N ALA A 150 -9.00 -13.09 -4.85
CA ALA A 150 -9.12 -13.10 -3.39
C ALA A 150 -8.34 -14.26 -2.76
N ASN A 151 -8.39 -15.46 -3.34
CA ASN A 151 -7.68 -16.68 -2.89
C ASN A 151 -6.16 -16.54 -2.79
N LYS A 152 -5.53 -15.66 -3.58
CA LYS A 152 -4.08 -15.37 -3.55
C LYS A 152 -3.72 -14.27 -2.53
N ILE A 153 -4.72 -13.57 -2.00
CA ILE A 153 -4.55 -12.39 -1.14
C ILE A 153 -4.66 -12.79 0.33
N ALA A 154 -3.60 -12.48 1.06
CA ALA A 154 -3.50 -12.65 2.50
C ALA A 154 -4.02 -11.40 3.24
N GLY A 155 -3.82 -10.21 2.68
CA GLY A 155 -4.38 -8.96 3.20
C GLY A 155 -4.18 -7.77 2.26
N ILE A 156 -4.90 -6.69 2.54
CA ILE A 156 -4.85 -5.44 1.79
C ILE A 156 -4.69 -4.29 2.77
N VAL A 157 -3.92 -3.26 2.42
CA VAL A 157 -3.85 -2.00 3.14
C VAL A 157 -4.12 -0.88 2.16
N VAL A 158 -5.11 -0.03 2.46
CA VAL A 158 -5.44 1.17 1.69
C VAL A 158 -4.98 2.38 2.50
N ASP A 159 -4.14 3.23 1.91
CA ASP A 159 -3.62 4.42 2.60
C ASP A 159 -4.56 5.63 2.51
N ASP A 160 -4.26 6.66 3.32
CA ASP A 160 -4.90 7.98 3.27
C ASP A 160 -6.44 7.98 3.34
N PHE A 161 -7.01 7.07 4.15
CA PHE A 161 -8.45 6.92 4.33
C PHE A 161 -9.18 8.20 4.79
N ARG A 162 -8.47 9.15 5.42
CA ARG A 162 -9.05 10.46 5.75
C ARG A 162 -9.47 11.27 4.52
N LEU A 163 -8.86 11.08 3.35
CA LEU A 163 -9.11 11.89 2.15
C LEU A 163 -10.36 11.43 1.40
N PHE A 164 -10.75 10.16 1.58
CA PHE A 164 -11.97 9.61 1.03
C PHE A 164 -13.20 10.44 1.44
N GLY A 165 -13.91 10.94 0.43
CA GLY A 165 -15.08 11.80 0.55
C GLY A 165 -14.84 13.24 0.99
N VAL A 166 -13.57 13.66 1.09
CA VAL A 166 -13.15 15.03 1.43
C VAL A 166 -12.54 15.73 0.21
N ASP A 167 -11.53 15.10 -0.41
CA ASP A 167 -10.83 15.69 -1.54
C ASP A 167 -11.65 15.54 -2.84
N GLU A 168 -11.50 16.51 -3.75
CA GLU A 168 -12.21 16.52 -5.02
C GLU A 168 -11.78 15.32 -5.89
N GLY A 169 -12.76 14.62 -6.47
CA GLY A 169 -12.51 13.43 -7.29
C GLY A 169 -12.23 12.14 -6.49
N TRP A 170 -12.12 12.20 -5.16
CA TRP A 170 -11.95 11.01 -4.33
C TRP A 170 -13.30 10.31 -4.07
N PRO A 171 -13.34 8.97 -4.09
CA PRO A 171 -14.52 8.22 -3.72
C PRO A 171 -14.89 8.45 -2.24
N LYS A 172 -16.16 8.26 -1.91
CA LYS A 172 -16.64 8.34 -0.53
C LYS A 172 -16.12 7.14 0.26
N ARG A 173 -15.95 7.32 1.58
CA ARG A 173 -15.52 6.25 2.50
C ARG A 173 -16.39 5.00 2.40
N TRP A 174 -17.71 5.18 2.31
CA TRP A 174 -18.66 4.07 2.23
C TRP A 174 -18.53 3.31 0.91
N GLU A 175 -18.10 3.95 -0.18
CA GLU A 175 -17.87 3.26 -1.46
C GLU A 175 -16.70 2.30 -1.32
N LEU A 176 -15.58 2.74 -0.74
CA LEU A 176 -14.44 1.87 -0.48
C LEU A 176 -14.83 0.65 0.37
N LEU A 177 -15.53 0.87 1.48
CA LEU A 177 -15.94 -0.22 2.37
C LEU A 177 -16.92 -1.18 1.68
N ARG A 178 -17.87 -0.64 0.89
CA ARG A 178 -18.79 -1.45 0.08
C ARG A 178 -18.03 -2.34 -0.91
N GLU A 179 -17.05 -1.81 -1.63
CA GLU A 179 -16.26 -2.61 -2.60
C GLU A 179 -15.44 -3.70 -1.89
N ILE A 180 -14.86 -3.40 -0.72
CA ILE A 180 -14.16 -4.41 0.10
C ILE A 180 -15.11 -5.57 0.43
N GLU A 181 -16.30 -5.27 0.94
CA GLU A 181 -17.30 -6.28 1.29
C GLU A 181 -17.82 -7.05 0.07
N ALA A 182 -18.12 -6.35 -1.02
CA ALA A 182 -18.68 -6.94 -2.23
C ALA A 182 -17.69 -7.84 -2.97
N CYS A 183 -16.41 -7.44 -3.06
CA CYS A 183 -15.42 -8.13 -3.87
C CYS A 183 -14.64 -9.22 -3.11
N LEU A 184 -14.41 -9.05 -1.81
CA LEU A 184 -13.63 -10.00 -1.01
C LEU A 184 -14.53 -10.93 -0.17
N GLY A 185 -15.76 -10.52 0.11
CA GLY A 185 -16.76 -11.29 0.83
C GLY A 185 -16.41 -11.59 2.29
N HIS A 186 -17.17 -12.50 2.90
CA HIS A 186 -17.09 -12.81 4.33
C HIS A 186 -15.81 -13.52 4.79
N ALA A 187 -14.97 -13.95 3.85
CA ALA A 187 -13.66 -14.56 4.15
C ALA A 187 -12.64 -13.53 4.67
N PHE A 188 -12.93 -12.24 4.52
CA PHE A 188 -12.08 -11.16 4.98
C PHE A 188 -12.75 -10.37 6.11
N GLU A 189 -11.92 -9.71 6.92
CA GLU A 189 -12.31 -8.68 7.88
C GLU A 189 -11.51 -7.43 7.59
N TYR A 190 -11.99 -6.27 8.05
CA TYR A 190 -11.24 -5.03 7.97
C TYR A 190 -11.36 -4.19 9.23
N THR A 191 -10.39 -3.30 9.43
CA THR A 191 -10.45 -2.24 10.44
C THR A 191 -9.86 -0.96 9.86
N VAL A 192 -10.29 0.18 10.37
CA VAL A 192 -9.60 1.46 10.15
C VAL A 192 -8.62 1.67 11.30
N HIS A 193 -7.35 1.88 11.00
CA HIS A 193 -6.33 2.14 12.01
C HIS A 193 -5.26 3.09 11.48
N LEU A 194 -5.04 4.19 12.18
CA LEU A 194 -3.97 5.16 11.88
C LEU A 194 -4.00 5.61 10.41
N ASP A 195 -5.17 6.08 9.96
CA ASP A 195 -5.40 6.60 8.60
C ASP A 195 -5.35 5.55 7.47
N GLN A 196 -5.37 4.27 7.82
CA GLN A 196 -5.36 3.17 6.86
C GLN A 196 -6.57 2.26 7.05
N VAL A 197 -7.14 1.79 5.95
CA VAL A 197 -8.03 0.62 5.99
C VAL A 197 -7.17 -0.62 5.86
N ILE A 198 -7.24 -1.51 6.85
CA ILE A 198 -6.45 -2.74 6.92
C ILE A 198 -7.43 -3.89 6.78
N VAL A 199 -7.26 -4.70 5.73
CA VAL A 199 -8.09 -5.86 5.40
C VAL A 199 -7.24 -7.12 5.53
N TRP A 200 -7.78 -8.19 6.12
CA TRP A 200 -7.09 -9.49 6.22
C TRP A 200 -8.04 -10.65 6.01
N ARG A 201 -7.50 -11.73 5.45
CA ARG A 201 -8.18 -13.02 5.36
C ARG A 201 -8.32 -13.63 6.75
N LYS A 202 -9.52 -14.10 7.11
CA LYS A 202 -9.77 -14.85 8.35
C LYS A 202 -8.97 -16.16 8.32
N ARG A 203 -8.40 -16.53 9.46
CA ARG A 203 -7.87 -17.90 9.64
C ARG A 203 -9.07 -18.78 9.99
N ASN A 204 -9.25 -19.85 9.23
CA ASN A 204 -10.17 -20.93 9.60
C ASN A 204 -9.70 -21.61 10.89
#